data_AF-A0A538TH36-F1
#
_entry.id   AF-A0A538TH36-F1
#
_cell.length_a   1.000
_cell.length_b   1.000
_cell.length_c   1.000
_cell.angle_alpha   90.00
_cell.angle_beta   90.00
_cell.angle_gamma   90.00
#
_symmetry.space_group_name_H-M   'P 1'
#
loop_
_entity.id
_entity.type
_entity.pdbx_description
1 polymer ?
#
loop_
_entity_poly.entity_id
_entity_poly.type
_entity_poly.pdbx_seq_one_letter_code
_entity_poly.pdbx_strand_id
1 'polypeptide(L)'
;MNVGVIGSGVVGQVLGAGFISRGHEVKLGTREPGKDTVKAWVVKNGAKASAGTFEETAKFGELLVLATLWDGTKSAIQLAKPESFAGKVGPVAPTTPSRC
;
A
#
# COMPACT_ATOMS: atom_id res chain seq x y z
N MET A 1 3.30 4.87 -14.26
CA MET A 1 3.01 3.52 -13.73
C MET A 1 2.37 3.69 -12.38
N ASN A 2 1.26 2.98 -12.18
CA ASN A 2 0.42 3.09 -11.00
C ASN A 2 0.87 2.08 -9.96
N VAL A 3 1.19 2.54 -8.75
CA VAL A 3 1.63 1.69 -7.65
C VAL A 3 0.55 1.66 -6.57
N GLY A 4 0.08 0.47 -6.24
CA GLY A 4 -0.86 0.25 -5.15
C GLY A 4 -0.13 -0.22 -3.90
N VAL A 5 -0.08 0.59 -2.85
CA VAL A 5 0.57 0.21 -1.58
C VAL A 5 -0.49 -0.22 -0.58
N ILE A 6 -0.58 -1.51 -0.32
CA ILE A 6 -1.50 -2.10 0.65
C ILE A 6 -0.85 -2.01 2.03
N GLY A 7 -1.28 -1.03 2.83
CA GLY A 7 -0.77 -0.77 4.18
C GLY A 7 -0.43 0.71 4.40
N SER A 8 -1.12 1.36 5.33
CA SER A 8 -0.91 2.77 5.71
C SER A 8 0.12 2.99 6.82
N GLY A 9 0.89 1.96 7.17
CA GLY A 9 1.96 2.04 8.16
C GLY A 9 3.16 2.87 7.68
N VAL A 10 4.14 3.07 8.57
CA VAL A 10 5.36 3.86 8.28
C VAL A 10 6.07 3.35 7.03
N VAL A 11 6.20 2.03 6.89
CA VAL A 11 6.84 1.40 5.72
C VAL A 11 6.09 1.75 4.42
N GLY A 12 4.77 1.56 4.39
CA GLY A 12 3.98 1.84 3.20
C GLY A 12 4.02 3.32 2.81
N GLN A 13 4.02 4.21 3.81
CA GLN A 13 4.18 5.65 3.59
C GLN A 13 5.55 6.02 3.02
N VAL A 14 6.64 5.42 3.51
CA VAL A 14 8.01 5.69 3.04
C VAL A 14 8.21 5.15 1.63
N LEU A 15 7.78 3.91 1.36
CA LEU A 15 7.86 3.32 0.02
C LEU A 15 7.03 4.13 -0.97
N GLY A 16 5.80 4.49 -0.61
CA GLY A 16 4.95 5.34 -1.44
C GLY A 16 5.60 6.69 -1.75
N ALA A 17 6.20 7.35 -0.76
CA ALA A 17 6.89 8.61 -0.98
C ALA A 17 8.09 8.46 -1.92
N GLY A 18 8.82 7.34 -1.80
CA GLY A 18 9.92 7.00 -2.72
C GLY A 18 9.45 6.85 -4.18
N PHE A 19 8.33 6.15 -4.40
CA PHE A 19 7.74 6.01 -5.73
C PHE A 19 7.25 7.35 -6.31
N ILE A 20 6.63 8.20 -5.48
CA ILE A 20 6.20 9.54 -5.88
C ILE A 20 7.39 10.41 -6.27
N SER A 21 8.49 10.33 -5.51
CA SER A 21 9.72 11.06 -5.81
C SER A 21 10.35 10.64 -7.15
N ARG A 22 10.07 9.42 -7.62
CA ARG A 22 10.48 8.92 -8.95
C ARG A 22 9.46 9.24 -10.05
N GLY A 23 8.38 9.93 -9.70
CA GLY A 23 7.37 10.42 -10.63
C GLY A 23 6.20 9.48 -10.86
N HIS A 24 6.10 8.38 -10.12
CA HIS A 24 4.99 7.42 -10.20
C HIS A 24 3.77 7.87 -9.40
N GLU A 25 2.60 7.38 -9.79
CA GLU A 25 1.34 7.64 -9.08
C GLU A 25 1.12 6.53 -8.06
N VAL A 26 0.88 6.91 -6.81
CA VAL A 26 0.77 5.98 -5.69
C VAL A 26 -0.58 6.10 -5.02
N LYS A 27 -1.25 4.96 -4.87
CA LYS A 27 -2.47 4.84 -4.06
C LYS A 27 -2.20 4.02 -2.81
N LEU A 28 -2.42 4.60 -1.64
CA LEU A 28 -2.36 3.92 -0.35
C LEU A 28 -3.69 3.21 -0.07
N GLY A 29 -3.63 1.90 0.00
CA GLY A 29 -4.70 1.01 0.42
C GLY A 29 -4.72 0.89 1.94
N THR A 30 -5.84 1.30 2.53
CA THR A 30 -6.08 1.23 3.97
C THR A 30 -7.54 0.87 4.23
N ARG A 31 -7.83 0.30 5.41
CA ARG A 31 -9.21 0.10 5.86
C ARG A 31 -9.92 1.43 6.13
N GLU A 32 -9.13 2.41 6.58
CA GLU A 32 -9.61 3.72 6.99
C GLU A 32 -8.86 4.81 6.21
N PRO A 33 -9.34 5.19 5.01
CA PRO A 33 -8.75 6.28 4.23
C PRO A 33 -8.95 7.64 4.91
N GLY A 34 -9.91 7.74 5.83
CA GLY A 34 -10.22 8.95 6.59
C GLY A 34 -9.26 9.30 7.72
N LYS A 35 -8.33 8.39 8.08
CA LYS A 35 -7.42 8.55 9.22
C LYS A 35 -6.46 9.72 9.00
N ASP A 36 -6.24 10.52 10.04
CA ASP A 36 -5.40 11.73 9.98
C ASP A 36 -4.00 11.47 9.43
N THR A 37 -3.39 10.33 9.78
CA THR A 37 -2.06 9.94 9.28
C THR A 37 -2.04 9.74 7.77
N VAL A 38 -3.13 9.21 7.19
CA VAL A 38 -3.26 8.94 5.75
C VAL A 38 -3.54 10.23 5.01
N LYS A 39 -4.45 11.07 5.54
CA LYS A 39 -4.72 12.40 4.98
C LYS A 39 -3.49 13.28 4.98
N ALA A 40 -2.75 13.32 6.10
CA ALA A 40 -1.50 14.06 6.21
C ALA A 40 -0.47 13.58 5.19
N TRP A 41 -0.39 12.27 4.94
CA TRP A 41 0.51 11.73 3.92
C TRP A 41 0.08 12.13 2.50
N VAL A 42 -1.21 12.06 2.16
CA VAL A 42 -1.72 12.49 0.85
C VAL A 42 -1.44 13.97 0.61
N VAL A 43 -1.74 14.82 1.59
CA VAL A 43 -1.46 16.26 1.52
C VAL A 43 0.04 16.53 1.38
N LYS A 44 0.88 15.81 2.12
CA LYS A 44 2.34 15.97 2.07
C LYS A 44 2.94 15.61 0.71
N ASN A 45 2.40 14.59 0.03
CA ASN A 45 2.94 14.09 -1.23
C ASN A 45 2.21 14.62 -2.48
N GLY A 46 1.12 15.37 -2.30
CA GLY A 46 0.46 16.16 -3.35
C GLY A 46 -0.27 15.33 -4.40
N ALA A 47 -0.38 15.87 -5.61
CA ALA A 47 -1.28 15.36 -6.67
C ALA A 47 -1.04 13.91 -7.13
N LYS A 48 0.15 13.34 -6.85
CA LYS A 48 0.49 11.95 -7.19
C LYS A 48 0.23 10.94 -6.07
N ALA A 49 -0.21 11.43 -4.91
CA ALA A 49 -0.63 10.61 -3.78
C ALA A 49 -2.14 10.52 -3.72
N SER A 50 -2.65 9.31 -3.56
CA SER A 50 -4.07 9.05 -3.30
C SER A 50 -4.20 8.05 -2.16
N ALA A 51 -5.34 8.07 -1.48
CA ALA A 51 -5.70 7.06 -0.48
C ALA A 51 -7.05 6.46 -0.83
N GLY A 52 -7.23 5.17 -0.57
CA GLY A 52 -8.49 4.49 -0.81
C GLY A 52 -8.54 3.14 -0.09
N THR A 53 -9.58 2.37 -0.40
CA THR A 53 -9.74 1.02 0.12
C THR A 53 -8.74 0.06 -0.53
N PHE A 54 -8.57 -1.13 0.06
CA PHE A 54 -7.69 -2.17 -0.49
C PHE A 54 -8.10 -2.61 -1.90
N GLU A 55 -9.40 -2.77 -2.15
CA GLU A 55 -9.92 -3.15 -3.46
C GLU A 55 -9.65 -2.08 -4.53
N GLU A 56 -9.89 -0.81 -4.21
CA GLU A 56 -9.58 0.28 -5.14
C GLU A 56 -8.09 0.37 -5.45
N THR A 57 -7.26 0.16 -4.43
CA THR A 57 -5.80 0.19 -4.56
C THR A 57 -5.30 -0.96 -5.41
N ALA A 58 -5.90 -2.15 -5.24
CA ALA A 58 -5.58 -3.32 -6.04
C ALA A 58 -5.97 -3.16 -7.52
N LYS A 59 -7.10 -2.50 -7.81
CA LYS A 59 -7.52 -2.17 -9.18
C LYS A 59 -6.68 -1.07 -9.83
N PHE A 60 -6.24 -0.10 -9.04
CA PHE A 60 -5.43 1.02 -9.51
C PHE A 60 -3.98 0.61 -9.80
N GLY A 61 -3.39 -0.20 -8.92
CA GLY A 61 -1.98 -0.60 -8.99
C GLY A 61 -1.71 -1.57 -10.14
N GLU A 62 -0.81 -1.19 -11.03
CA GLU A 62 -0.11 -2.13 -11.91
C GLU A 62 0.91 -2.94 -11.10
N LEU A 63 1.54 -2.31 -10.11
CA LEU A 63 2.41 -2.92 -9.12
C LEU A 63 1.75 -2.83 -7.75
N LEU A 64 1.51 -3.97 -7.09
CA LEU A 64 1.07 -3.99 -5.70
C LEU A 64 2.25 -4.22 -4.75
N VAL A 65 2.33 -3.37 -3.72
CA VAL A 65 3.29 -3.48 -2.63
C VAL A 65 2.52 -3.76 -1.34
N LEU A 66 2.75 -4.92 -0.75
CA LEU A 66 2.21 -5.28 0.56
C LEU A 66 3.15 -4.76 1.65
N ALA A 67 2.72 -3.71 2.36
CA ALA A 67 3.46 -3.10 3.47
C ALA A 67 2.70 -3.25 4.80
N THR A 68 2.14 -4.44 5.04
CA THR A 68 1.45 -4.81 6.28
C THR A 68 2.36 -5.65 7.18
N LEU A 69 2.14 -5.59 8.50
CA LEU A 69 2.73 -6.56 9.43
C LEU A 69 2.35 -8.00 9.04
N TRP A 70 3.22 -8.98 9.35
CA TRP A 70 3.01 -10.40 9.02
C TRP A 70 1.63 -10.90 9.46
N ASP A 71 1.19 -10.58 10.67
CA ASP A 71 -0.17 -10.88 11.18
C ASP A 71 -1.29 -10.26 10.33
N GLY A 72 -1.09 -9.03 9.85
CA GLY A 72 -2.05 -8.32 9.01
C GLY A 72 -2.05 -8.74 7.54
N THR A 73 -1.05 -9.52 7.11
CA THR A 73 -0.80 -9.84 5.69
C THR A 73 -1.87 -10.78 5.13
N LYS A 74 -2.31 -11.79 5.90
CA LYS A 74 -3.43 -12.67 5.48
C LYS A 74 -4.73 -11.88 5.29
N SER A 75 -5.08 -11.02 6.23
CA SER A 75 -6.29 -10.19 6.13
C SER A 75 -6.19 -9.17 4.99
N ALA A 76 -5.01 -8.61 4.75
CA ALA A 76 -4.80 -7.68 3.64
C ALA A 76 -4.95 -8.37 2.28
N ILE A 77 -4.41 -9.58 2.12
CA ILE A 77 -4.56 -10.39 0.89
C ILE A 77 -6.02 -10.78 0.66
N GLN A 78 -6.74 -11.18 1.72
CA GLN A 78 -8.17 -11.50 1.61
C GLN A 78 -9.00 -10.26 1.22
N LEU A 79 -8.74 -9.11 1.83
CA LEU A 79 -9.47 -7.87 1.54
C LEU A 79 -9.11 -7.26 0.18
N ALA A 80 -7.89 -7.46 -0.30
CA ALA A 80 -7.45 -7.01 -1.61
C ALA A 80 -7.86 -7.97 -2.74
N LYS A 81 -8.58 -9.07 -2.42
CA LYS A 81 -9.01 -10.16 -3.29
C LYS A 81 -7.84 -10.84 -4.04
N PRO A 82 -7.55 -12.13 -3.76
CA PRO A 82 -6.41 -12.84 -4.35
C PRO A 82 -6.37 -12.82 -5.89
N GLU A 83 -7.53 -12.69 -6.53
CA GLU A 83 -7.71 -12.59 -7.98
C GLU A 83 -7.02 -11.35 -8.58
N SER A 84 -6.91 -10.26 -7.80
CA SER A 84 -6.23 -9.03 -8.22
C SER A 84 -4.70 -9.13 -8.15
N PHE A 85 -4.16 -10.19 -7.53
CA PHE A 85 -2.72 -10.43 -7.36
C PHE A 85 -2.11 -11.27 -8.50
N ALA A 86 -2.93 -11.80 -9.41
CA ALA A 86 -2.46 -12.64 -10.51
C ALA A 86 -1.55 -11.84 -11.47
N GLY A 87 -0.23 -12.05 -11.34
CA GLY A 87 0.80 -11.52 -12.25
C GLY A 87 1.42 -10.16 -11.90
N LYS A 88 1.07 -9.55 -10.76
CA LYS A 88 1.42 -8.13 -10.45
C LYS A 88 2.19 -7.90 -9.14
N VAL A 89 2.59 -8.95 -8.43
CA VAL A 89 3.03 -8.85 -7.02
C VAL A 89 4.44 -9.39 -6.81
N GLY A 90 5.27 -8.57 -6.16
CA GLY A 90 6.50 -9.00 -5.49
C GLY A 90 6.32 -8.91 -3.97
N PRO A 91 6.62 -9.97 -3.19
CA PRO A 91 6.58 -9.89 -1.73
C PRO A 91 7.71 -8.97 -1.24
N VAL A 92 7.36 -7.84 -0.62
CA VAL A 92 8.31 -7.00 0.11
C VAL A 92 7.87 -6.99 1.57
N ALA A 93 8.44 -7.91 2.36
CA ALA A 93 8.23 -7.97 3.80
C ALA A 93 9.38 -7.23 4.51
N PRO A 94 9.13 -6.07 5.16
CA PRO A 94 10.11 -5.45 6.02
C PRO A 94 9.93 -5.98 7.44
N THR A 95 10.92 -6.77 7.86
CA THR A 95 11.36 -7.04 9.25
C THR A 95 10.67 -8.11 10.13
N THR A 96 11.58 -8.98 10.58
CA THR A 96 11.71 -9.81 11.80
C THR A 96 10.76 -10.99 12.04
N PRO A 97 11.26 -12.24 11.93
CA PRO A 97 10.58 -13.41 12.46
C PRO A 97 10.69 -13.38 13.99
N SER A 98 9.70 -12.81 14.67
CA SER A 98 9.53 -13.01 16.11
C SER A 98 8.99 -14.42 16.36
N ARG A 99 9.86 -15.42 16.21
CA ARG A 99 9.70 -16.76 16.78
C ARG A 99 11.04 -17.18 17.39
N CYS A 100 11.13 -17.02 18.71
CA CYS A 100 11.82 -17.89 19.64
C CYS A 100 10.94 -17.95 20.89
#